data_AF-A0A9C8Q108-F1
#
_entry.id   AF-A0A9C8Q108-F1
#
_cell.length_a   1.000
_cell.length_b   1.000
_cell.length_c   1.000
_cell.angle_alpha   90.00
_cell.angle_beta   90.00
_cell.angle_gamma   90.00
#
_symmetry.space_group_name_H-M   'P 1'
#
loop_
_entity.id
_entity.type
_entity.pdbx_description
1 polymer ?
#
loop_
_entity_poly.entity_id
_entity_poly.type
_entity_poly.pdbx_seq_one_letter_code
_entity_poly.pdbx_strand_id
1 'polypeptide(L)' 'MLTKKQLDLLSFIHKRVQRDGVPPSFDEMKEALDLRSKSGIHRLITAL' A
#
# COMPACT_ATOMS: atom_id res chain seq x y z
N MET A 1 -14.43 -8.29 1.56
CA MET A 1 -13.87 -8.24 2.94
C MET A 1 -12.37 -8.02 2.82
N LEU A 2 -11.81 -7.03 3.51
CA LEU A 2 -10.38 -6.71 3.40
C LEU A 2 -9.57 -7.53 4.40
N THR A 3 -8.41 -8.01 3.96
CA THR A 3 -7.39 -8.56 4.86
C THR A 3 -6.71 -7.44 5.65
N LYS A 4 -6.06 -7.77 6.78
CA LYS A 4 -5.29 -6.81 7.58
C LYS A 4 -4.26 -6.06 6.73
N LYS A 5 -3.50 -6.76 5.87
CA LYS A 5 -2.50 -6.14 4.99
C LYS A 5 -3.11 -5.19 3.95
N GLN A 6 -4.31 -5.49 3.45
CA GLN A 6 -5.02 -4.57 2.55
C GLN A 6 -5.46 -3.29 3.27
N LEU A 7 -5.95 -3.42 4.51
CA LEU A 7 -6.30 -2.27 5.33
C LEU A 7 -5.07 -1.42 5.69
N ASP A 8 -3.95 -2.07 6.03
CA ASP A 8 -2.68 -1.38 6.31
C ASP A 8 -2.19 -0.61 5.08
N LEU A 9 -2.30 -1.21 3.88
CA LEU A 9 -1.95 -0.57 2.62
C LEU A 9 -2.81 0.67 2.36
N LEU A 10 -4.14 0.55 2.47
CA LEU A 10 -5.07 1.67 2.27
C LEU A 10 -4.82 2.79 3.28
N SER A 11 -4.55 2.43 4.54
CA SER A 11 -4.22 3.40 5.59
C SER A 11 -2.93 4.14 5.29
N PHE A 12 -1.90 3.45 4.78
CA PHE A 12 -0.64 4.07 4.37
C PHE A 12 -0.82 5.01 3.18
N ILE A 13 -1.54 4.57 2.14
CA ILE A 13 -1.86 5.40 0.96
C ILE A 13 -2.61 6.65 1.40
N HIS A 14 -3.66 6.51 2.22
CA HIS A 14 -4.44 7.65 2.71
C HIS A 14 -3.57 8.66 3.47
N LYS A 15 -2.71 8.18 4.38
CA LYS A 15 -1.77 9.06 5.12
C LYS A 15 -0.81 9.81 4.19
N ARG A 16 -0.27 9.15 3.17
CA ARG A 16 0.65 9.79 2.20
C ARG A 16 -0.05 10.80 1.31
N VAL A 17 -1.25 10.50 0.83
CA VAL A 17 -2.05 11.47 0.06
C VAL A 17 -2.39 12.69 0.90
N GLN A 18 -2.81 12.52 2.16
CA GLN A 18 -3.12 13.64 3.06
C GLN A 18 -1.89 14.50 3.37
N ARG A 19 -0.70 13.88 3.50
CA ARG A 19 0.54 14.61 3.84
C ARG A 19 1.15 15.31 2.64
N ASP A 20 1.27 14.62 1.51
CA ASP A 20 2.11 15.02 0.39
C ASP A 20 1.29 15.40 -0.85
N GLY A 21 -0.03 15.22 -0.82
CA GLY A 21 -0.94 15.48 -1.95
C GLY A 21 -0.87 14.45 -3.07
N VAL A 22 0.05 13.47 -2.97
CA VAL A 22 0.27 12.43 -3.98
C VAL A 22 0.29 11.03 -3.35
N PRO A 23 -0.20 9.99 -4.06
CA PRO A 23 -0.06 8.62 -3.59
C PRO A 23 1.41 8.18 -3.51
N PRO A 24 1.77 7.27 -2.60
CA PRO A 24 3.11 6.71 -2.55
C PRO A 24 3.38 5.81 -3.77
N SER A 25 4.64 5.62 -4.11
CA SER A 25 5.05 4.68 -5.16
C SER A 25 4.93 3.22 -4.68
N PHE A 26 4.96 2.27 -5.61
CA PHE A 26 4.94 0.84 -5.25
C PHE A 26 6.18 0.40 -4.45
N ASP A 27 7.32 1.06 -4.63
CA ASP A 27 8.51 0.81 -3.81
C ASP A 27 8.30 1.28 -2.37
N GLU A 28 7.74 2.47 -2.19
CA GLU A 28 7.44 3.01 -0.87
C GLU A 28 6.38 2.17 -0.15
N MET A 29 5.35 1.72 -0.85
CA MET A 29 4.36 0.81 -0.28
C MET A 29 4.98 -0.53 0.12
N LYS A 30 5.86 -1.09 -0.72
CA LYS A 30 6.58 -2.34 -0.45
C LYS A 30 7.42 -2.20 0.82
N GLU A 31 8.18 -1.12 0.95
CA GLU A 31 9.02 -0.83 2.12
C GLU A 31 8.17 -0.61 3.37
N ALA A 32 7.09 0.17 3.28
CA ALA A 32 6.21 0.45 4.41
C ALA A 32 5.49 -0.79 4.97
N LEU A 33 5.22 -1.79 4.13
CA LEU A 33 4.53 -3.03 4.50
C LEU A 33 5.48 -4.24 4.68
N ASP A 34 6.79 -3.99 4.68
CA ASP A 34 7.85 -5.01 4.78
C ASP A 34 7.61 -6.19 3.80
N LEU A 35 7.39 -5.84 2.53
CA LEU A 35 7.19 -6.83 1.48
C LEU A 35 8.49 -7.09 0.71
N ARG A 36 8.68 -8.36 0.33
CA ARG A 36 9.86 -8.78 -0.42
C ARG A 36 9.86 -8.34 -1.89
N SER A 37 8.70 -8.00 -2.47
CA SER A 37 8.59 -7.63 -3.90
C SER A 37 7.41 -6.71 -4.21
N LYS A 38 7.52 -5.96 -5.32
CA LYS A 38 6.44 -5.14 -5.88
C LYS A 38 5.20 -5.96 -6.23
N SER A 39 5.38 -7.19 -6.71
CA SER A 39 4.26 -8.09 -7.01
C SER A 39 3.39 -8.41 -5.78
N GLY A 40 3.95 -8.30 -4.56
CA GLY A 40 3.17 -8.34 -3.32
C GLY A 40 2.15 -7.21 -3.23
N ILE A 41 2.54 -5.99 -3.61
CA ILE A 41 1.64 -4.83 -3.66
C ILE A 41 0.58 -5.00 -4.74
N HIS A 42 0.95 -5.42 -5.95
CA HIS A 42 -0.01 -5.68 -7.03
C HIS A 42 -1.11 -6.65 -6.59
N ARG A 43 -0.75 -7.77 -5.93
CA ARG A 43 -1.74 -8.73 -5.42
C ARG A 43 -2.69 -8.13 -4.38
N LEU A 44 -2.20 -7.24 -3.51
CA LEU A 44 -3.01 -6.58 -2.50
C LEU A 44 -4.00 -5.59 -3.13
N ILE A 45 -3.58 -4.87 -4.18
CA ILE A 45 -4.39 -3.86 -4.87
C ILE A 45 -5.40 -4.49 -5.82
N THR A 46 -5.01 -5.47 -6.65
CA THR A 46 -5.91 -6.10 -7.62
C THR A 46 -7.04 -6.90 -6.96
N ALA A 47 -6.89 -7.26 -5.69
CA ALA A 47 -7.91 -7.93 -4.90
C ALA A 47 -8.87 -6.96 -4.16
N LEU A 48 -8.82 -5.66 -4.48
CA LEU A 48 -9.77 -4.62 -4.05
C LEU A 48 -10.80 -4.39 -5.15
#